data_AF-A0A0V0HF48-F1
#
_entry.id   AF-A0A0V0HF48-F1
#
_cell.length_a   1.000
_cell.length_b   1.000
_cell.length_c   1.000
_cell.angle_alpha   90.00
_cell.angle_beta   90.00
_cell.angle_gamma   90.00
#
_symmetry.space_group_name_H-M   'P 1'
#
loop_
_entity.id
_entity.type
_entity.pdbx_description
1 polymer ?
#
loop_
_entity_poly.entity_id
_entity_poly.type
_entity_poly.pdbx_seq_one_letter_code
_entity_poly.pdbx_strand_id
1 'polypeptide(L)'
;MQKLNLSYCSEVTDRGIECLGHLPVLSDLEMRSLLNVTSTGLTALATGCKRLSELDVKDCTSIDDSGFMALAYYSRNLQQINLSHCAISDVGLCMVMGNLTRLQDAKLVNLYNVSTNGFEVALRASCVRLKKVKLIASLRLHLTPDIVKTLKARGCRIRWD
;
A
#
# COMPACT_ATOMS: atom_id res chain seq x y z
N MET A 1 -17.97 8.80 6.81
CA MET A 1 -17.15 7.80 6.10
C MET A 1 -17.67 7.78 4.68
N GLN A 2 -16.85 8.13 3.70
CA GLN A 2 -17.23 8.06 2.29
C GLN A 2 -16.33 7.04 1.62
N LYS A 3 -16.97 6.00 1.07
CA LYS A 3 -16.31 4.90 0.38
C LYS A 3 -16.60 5.02 -1.10
N LEU A 4 -15.57 4.84 -1.93
CA LEU A 4 -15.70 4.82 -3.38
C LEU A 4 -14.98 3.61 -3.94
N ASN A 5 -15.60 2.96 -4.93
CA ASN A 5 -15.01 1.86 -5.66
C ASN A 5 -15.00 2.18 -7.16
N LEU A 6 -13.80 2.25 -7.72
CA LEU A 6 -13.53 2.46 -9.15
C LEU A 6 -12.80 1.26 -9.75
N SER A 7 -12.75 0.13 -9.05
CA SER A 7 -12.01 -1.05 -9.50
C SER A 7 -12.50 -1.52 -10.87
N TYR A 8 -11.57 -1.87 -11.76
CA TYR A 8 -11.83 -2.38 -13.11
C TYR A 8 -12.49 -1.37 -14.08
N CYS A 9 -12.61 -0.10 -13.70
CA CYS A 9 -13.08 0.96 -14.59
C CYS A 9 -11.93 1.42 -15.51
N SER A 10 -11.67 0.70 -16.61
CA SER A 10 -10.52 0.92 -17.52
C SER A 10 -10.37 2.34 -18.05
N GLU A 11 -11.48 3.08 -18.17
CA GLU A 11 -11.50 4.46 -18.66
C GLU A 11 -11.07 5.50 -17.61
N VAL A 12 -10.89 5.10 -16.35
CA VAL A 12 -10.40 5.99 -15.31
C VAL A 12 -8.91 6.26 -15.52
N THR A 13 -8.58 7.55 -15.60
CA THR A 13 -7.23 8.08 -15.81
C THR A 13 -6.78 8.92 -14.63
N ASP A 14 -5.53 9.40 -14.66
CA ASP A 14 -5.00 10.35 -13.67
C ASP A 14 -5.90 11.57 -13.45
N ARG A 15 -6.52 12.11 -14.51
CA ARG A 15 -7.47 13.23 -14.40
C ARG A 15 -8.70 12.87 -13.57
N GLY A 16 -9.20 11.64 -13.70
CA GLY A 16 -10.33 11.16 -12.91
C GLY A 16 -9.95 11.05 -11.43
N ILE A 17 -8.74 10.56 -11.14
CA ILE A 17 -8.21 10.46 -9.77
C ILE A 17 -7.90 11.84 -9.17
N GLU A 18 -7.39 12.77 -9.96
CA GLU A 18 -7.16 14.17 -9.54
C GLU A 18 -8.46 14.82 -9.05
N CYS A 19 -9.58 14.60 -9.74
CA CYS A 19 -10.89 15.07 -9.28
C CYS A 19 -11.26 14.52 -7.90
N LEU A 20 -10.86 13.29 -7.55
CA LEU A 20 -11.09 12.73 -6.21
C LEU A 20 -10.26 13.44 -5.15
N GLY A 21 -9.11 14.02 -5.50
CA GLY A 21 -8.29 14.85 -4.62
C GLY A 21 -9.06 16.02 -4.01
N HIS A 22 -10.14 16.47 -4.65
CA HIS A 22 -11.03 17.52 -4.14
C HIS A 22 -12.14 17.01 -3.22
N LEU A 23 -12.15 15.73 -2.84
CA LEU A 23 -13.11 15.13 -1.91
C LEU A 23 -12.47 15.01 -0.51
N PRO A 24 -12.51 16.05 0.34
CA PRO A 24 -11.85 16.04 1.65
C PRO A 24 -12.42 15.01 2.63
N VAL A 25 -13.59 14.46 2.32
CA VAL A 25 -14.33 13.48 3.12
C VAL A 25 -14.06 12.03 2.73
N LEU A 26 -13.37 11.77 1.62
CA LEU A 26 -13.05 10.42 1.15
C LEU A 26 -12.15 9.71 2.17
N SER A 27 -12.60 8.56 2.65
CA SER A 27 -11.90 7.76 3.66
C SER A 27 -11.48 6.39 3.14
N ASP A 28 -12.21 5.84 2.18
CA ASP A 28 -11.95 4.51 1.64
C ASP A 28 -12.02 4.57 0.11
N LEU A 29 -10.94 4.16 -0.56
CA LEU A 29 -10.89 4.10 -2.01
C LEU A 29 -10.40 2.72 -2.46
N GLU A 30 -11.20 2.06 -3.30
CA GLU A 30 -10.78 0.92 -4.09
C GLU A 30 -10.60 1.33 -5.55
N MET A 31 -9.42 1.13 -6.11
CA MET A 31 -9.08 1.50 -7.48
C MET A 31 -8.23 0.39 -8.14
N ARG A 32 -8.69 -0.87 -8.01
CA ARG A 32 -7.96 -2.05 -8.48
C ARG A 32 -7.92 -2.12 -10.01
N SER A 33 -6.82 -2.64 -10.56
CA SER A 33 -6.63 -2.90 -12.00
C SER A 33 -6.94 -1.68 -12.88
N LEU A 34 -6.57 -0.47 -12.43
CA LEU A 34 -6.66 0.75 -13.23
C LEU A 34 -5.32 1.02 -13.92
N LEU A 35 -5.17 0.49 -15.14
CA LEU A 35 -3.91 0.53 -15.89
C LEU A 35 -3.59 1.92 -16.48
N ASN A 36 -4.60 2.77 -16.64
CA ASN A 36 -4.47 4.15 -17.13
C ASN A 36 -4.24 5.17 -16.00
N VAL A 37 -4.10 4.71 -14.75
CA VAL A 37 -3.71 5.54 -13.61
C VAL A 37 -2.24 5.31 -13.30
N THR A 38 -1.49 6.39 -13.23
CA THR A 38 -0.05 6.41 -12.99
C THR A 38 0.28 7.00 -11.62
N SER A 39 1.57 7.11 -11.33
CA SER A 39 2.09 7.82 -10.16
C SER A 39 1.62 9.28 -10.07
N THR A 40 1.27 9.91 -11.19
CA THR A 40 0.70 11.28 -11.20
C THR A 40 -0.66 11.31 -10.51
N GLY A 41 -1.57 10.40 -10.88
CA GLY A 41 -2.90 10.29 -10.27
C GLY A 41 -2.81 9.93 -8.78
N LEU A 42 -1.96 8.96 -8.43
CA LEU A 42 -1.76 8.59 -7.01
C LEU A 42 -1.20 9.76 -6.18
N THR A 43 -0.30 10.55 -6.76
CA THR A 43 0.24 11.75 -6.11
C THR A 43 -0.87 12.79 -5.89
N ALA A 44 -1.70 13.07 -6.89
CA ALA A 44 -2.83 14.00 -6.77
C ALA A 44 -3.85 13.54 -5.72
N LEU A 45 -4.14 12.25 -5.66
CA LEU A 45 -4.99 11.67 -4.61
C LEU A 45 -4.39 11.91 -3.22
N ALA A 46 -3.10 11.59 -3.03
CA ALA A 46 -2.43 11.72 -1.74
C ALA A 46 -2.32 13.18 -1.26
N THR A 47 -2.10 14.12 -2.19
CA THR A 47 -2.03 15.55 -1.86
C THR A 47 -3.40 16.13 -1.47
N GLY A 48 -4.49 15.66 -2.06
CA GLY A 48 -5.84 16.17 -1.77
C GLY A 48 -6.61 15.44 -0.65
N CYS A 49 -6.62 14.10 -0.66
CA CYS A 49 -7.44 13.27 0.22
C CYS A 49 -6.81 13.03 1.61
N LYS A 50 -6.75 14.07 2.45
CA LYS A 50 -6.11 13.99 3.77
C LYS A 50 -6.79 13.05 4.78
N ARG A 51 -8.04 12.65 4.55
CA ARG A 51 -8.80 11.72 5.41
C ARG A 51 -8.74 10.27 4.97
N LEU A 52 -8.01 9.96 3.89
CA LEU A 52 -7.90 8.61 3.38
C LEU A 52 -7.31 7.67 4.45
N SER A 53 -8.08 6.65 4.82
CA SER A 53 -7.72 5.63 5.80
C SER A 53 -7.54 4.26 5.19
N GLU A 54 -8.22 3.97 4.07
CA GLU A 54 -8.13 2.69 3.37
C GLU A 54 -7.90 2.93 1.88
N LEU A 55 -6.86 2.31 1.32
CA LEU A 55 -6.54 2.40 -0.10
C LEU A 55 -6.23 1.02 -0.67
N ASP A 56 -6.93 0.66 -1.74
CA ASP A 56 -6.66 -0.56 -2.50
C ASP A 56 -6.27 -0.21 -3.94
N VAL A 57 -4.99 -0.36 -4.26
CA VAL A 57 -4.40 -0.13 -5.59
C VAL A 57 -3.90 -1.45 -6.21
N LYS A 58 -4.49 -2.58 -5.79
CA LYS A 58 -4.11 -3.90 -6.31
C LYS A 58 -4.08 -3.87 -7.84
N ASP A 59 -3.00 -4.40 -8.41
CA ASP A 59 -2.85 -4.58 -9.86
C ASP A 59 -2.88 -3.25 -10.66
N CYS A 60 -2.59 -2.12 -10.01
CA CYS A 60 -2.22 -0.87 -10.69
C CYS A 60 -0.72 -0.88 -11.03
N THR A 61 -0.37 -1.50 -12.15
CA THR A 61 1.02 -1.73 -12.56
C THR A 61 1.72 -0.49 -13.14
N SER A 62 0.96 0.52 -13.55
CA SER A 62 1.48 1.81 -14.05
C SER A 62 1.89 2.79 -12.95
N ILE A 63 1.76 2.40 -11.68
CA ILE A 63 2.21 3.18 -10.52
C ILE A 63 3.58 2.67 -10.09
N ASP A 64 4.56 3.59 -10.08
CA ASP A 64 5.94 3.34 -9.64
C ASP A 64 6.23 3.92 -8.25
N ASP A 65 7.48 3.79 -7.82
CA ASP A 65 7.94 4.27 -6.51
C ASP A 65 7.64 5.75 -6.24
N SER A 66 7.62 6.61 -7.26
CA SER A 66 7.37 8.05 -7.06
C SER A 66 5.96 8.32 -6.51
N GLY A 67 4.95 7.60 -7.01
CA GLY A 67 3.58 7.68 -6.52
C GLY A 67 3.46 7.14 -5.10
N PHE A 68 4.14 6.03 -4.80
CA PHE A 68 4.16 5.43 -3.47
C PHE A 68 4.91 6.30 -2.44
N MET A 69 5.97 6.98 -2.85
CA MET A 69 6.68 7.95 -2.01
C MET A 69 5.80 9.16 -1.69
N ALA A 70 5.08 9.70 -2.68
CA ALA A 70 4.12 10.77 -2.46
C ALA A 70 3.00 10.31 -1.50
N LEU A 71 2.46 9.11 -1.70
CA LEU A 71 1.49 8.49 -0.79
C LEU A 71 2.03 8.43 0.65
N ALA A 72 3.24 7.91 0.83
CA ALA A 72 3.90 7.77 2.12
C ALA A 72 4.14 9.12 2.82
N TYR A 73 4.40 10.18 2.04
CA TYR A 73 4.64 11.52 2.55
C TYR A 73 3.35 12.22 2.98
N TYR A 74 2.31 12.19 2.13
CA TYR A 74 1.11 13.00 2.31
C TYR A 74 -0.04 12.28 3.06
N SER A 75 -0.15 10.95 2.96
CA SER A 75 -1.32 10.19 3.46
C SER A 75 -1.14 9.68 4.88
N ARG A 76 -0.86 10.57 5.83
CA ARG A 76 -0.54 10.23 7.23
C ARG A 76 -1.67 9.55 8.01
N ASN A 77 -2.90 9.55 7.48
CA ASN A 77 -4.06 8.90 8.07
C ASN A 77 -4.30 7.47 7.57
N LEU A 78 -3.50 6.97 6.62
CA LEU A 78 -3.68 5.66 6.04
C LEU A 78 -3.44 4.55 7.09
N GLN A 79 -4.43 3.68 7.23
CA GLN A 79 -4.47 2.57 8.18
C GLN A 79 -4.46 1.22 7.48
N GLN A 80 -4.99 1.14 6.25
CA GLN A 80 -5.01 -0.08 5.46
C GLN A 80 -4.53 0.21 4.04
N ILE A 81 -3.65 -0.65 3.53
CA ILE A 81 -3.18 -0.58 2.15
C ILE A 81 -3.16 -1.97 1.50
N ASN A 82 -3.53 -2.03 0.23
CA ASN A 82 -3.30 -3.18 -0.61
C ASN A 82 -2.43 -2.78 -1.81
N LEU A 83 -1.22 -3.32 -1.84
CA LEU A 83 -0.23 -3.10 -2.90
C LEU A 83 -0.06 -4.34 -3.78
N SER A 84 -0.91 -5.36 -3.62
CA SER A 84 -0.68 -6.65 -4.28
C SER A 84 -0.61 -6.48 -5.80
N HIS A 85 0.34 -7.13 -6.46
CA HIS A 85 0.59 -7.00 -7.90
C HIS A 85 1.02 -5.59 -8.39
N CYS A 86 1.40 -4.67 -7.51
CA CYS A 86 1.96 -3.38 -7.93
C CYS A 86 3.44 -3.51 -8.33
N ALA A 87 3.91 -2.61 -9.21
CA ALA A 87 5.29 -2.53 -9.68
C ALA A 87 6.23 -1.76 -8.72
N ILE A 88 6.05 -1.91 -7.41
CA ILE A 88 6.84 -1.23 -6.37
C ILE A 88 8.19 -1.93 -6.14
N SER A 89 9.26 -1.16 -5.91
CA SER A 89 10.59 -1.71 -5.58
C SER A 89 10.80 -1.85 -4.06
N ASP A 90 11.94 -2.42 -3.67
CA ASP A 90 12.42 -2.43 -2.28
C ASP A 90 12.37 -1.04 -1.63
N VAL A 91 12.80 0.00 -2.35
CA VAL A 91 12.87 1.37 -1.85
C VAL A 91 11.47 1.93 -1.61
N GLY A 92 10.59 1.82 -2.61
CA GLY A 92 9.19 2.25 -2.49
C GLY A 92 8.47 1.55 -1.34
N LEU A 93 8.63 0.23 -1.21
CA LEU A 93 8.00 -0.54 -0.14
C LEU A 93 8.52 -0.11 1.24
N CYS A 94 9.83 0.09 1.39
CA CYS A 94 10.42 0.58 2.63
C CYS A 94 9.89 1.97 3.02
N MET A 95 9.73 2.87 2.05
CA MET A 95 9.17 4.21 2.29
C MET A 95 7.71 4.15 2.73
N VAL A 96 6.87 3.38 2.03
CA VAL A 96 5.45 3.21 2.39
C VAL A 96 5.34 2.60 3.78
N MET A 97 5.99 1.45 3.99
CA MET A 97 5.89 0.73 5.25
C MET A 97 6.55 1.49 6.40
N GLY A 98 7.58 2.30 6.16
CA GLY A 98 8.30 3.08 7.16
C GLY A 98 7.63 4.39 7.56
N ASN A 99 7.06 5.14 6.60
CA ASN A 99 6.56 6.51 6.85
C ASN A 99 5.06 6.59 7.14
N LEU A 100 4.27 5.59 6.74
CA LEU A 100 2.86 5.52 7.11
C LEU A 100 2.72 5.06 8.57
N THR A 101 2.85 6.01 9.49
CA THR A 101 2.91 5.76 10.95
C THR A 101 1.62 5.24 11.55
N ARG A 102 0.48 5.37 10.86
CA ARG A 102 -0.83 4.83 11.29
C ARG A 102 -1.21 3.50 10.60
N LEU A 103 -0.36 2.99 9.71
CA LEU A 103 -0.63 1.77 8.95
C LEU A 103 -0.69 0.55 9.87
N GLN A 104 -1.77 -0.22 9.75
CA GLN A 104 -2.10 -1.37 10.60
C GLN A 104 -2.40 -2.64 9.80
N ASP A 105 -2.97 -2.55 8.60
CA ASP A 105 -3.20 -3.69 7.69
C ASP A 105 -2.48 -3.45 6.35
N ALA A 106 -1.67 -4.41 5.93
CA ALA A 106 -0.99 -4.35 4.64
C ALA A 106 -1.17 -5.67 3.88
N LYS A 107 -1.59 -5.60 2.62
CA LYS A 107 -1.59 -6.74 1.70
C LYS A 107 -0.48 -6.54 0.67
N LEU A 108 0.52 -7.42 0.72
CA LEU A 108 1.78 -7.34 -0.04
C LEU A 108 2.01 -8.67 -0.79
N VAL A 109 1.03 -9.10 -1.59
CA VAL A 109 1.08 -10.36 -2.33
C VAL A 109 1.57 -10.10 -3.75
N ASN A 110 2.43 -10.96 -4.29
CA ASN A 110 2.92 -10.87 -5.68
C ASN A 110 3.60 -9.52 -6.01
N LEU A 111 4.45 -9.03 -5.12
CA LEU A 111 5.33 -7.88 -5.41
C LEU A 111 6.61 -8.38 -6.09
N TYR A 112 6.57 -8.55 -7.41
CA TYR A 112 7.65 -9.19 -8.17
C TYR A 112 8.97 -8.39 -8.20
N ASN A 113 8.90 -7.09 -7.94
CA ASN A 113 10.05 -6.18 -7.92
C ASN A 113 10.64 -5.96 -6.51
N VAL A 114 10.15 -6.71 -5.51
CA VAL A 114 10.61 -6.62 -4.12
C VAL A 114 11.39 -7.88 -3.77
N SER A 115 12.63 -7.71 -3.34
CA SER A 115 13.49 -8.78 -2.84
C SER A 115 13.04 -9.23 -1.45
N THR A 116 13.44 -10.44 -1.04
CA THR A 116 13.24 -10.91 0.35
C THR A 116 13.79 -9.92 1.37
N ASN A 117 14.96 -9.33 1.10
CA ASN A 117 15.56 -8.31 1.98
C ASN A 117 14.70 -7.04 2.05
N GLY A 118 14.14 -6.59 0.92
CA GLY A 118 13.19 -5.48 0.88
C GLY A 118 11.98 -5.71 1.77
N PHE A 119 11.38 -6.92 1.71
CA PHE A 119 10.31 -7.31 2.63
C PHE A 119 10.76 -7.28 4.09
N GLU A 120 11.94 -7.80 4.43
CA GLU A 120 12.44 -7.81 5.81
C GLU A 120 12.61 -6.40 6.37
N VAL A 121 13.25 -5.50 5.62
CA VAL A 121 13.47 -4.11 6.03
C VAL A 121 12.12 -3.39 6.21
N ALA A 122 11.21 -3.54 5.25
CA ALA A 122 9.91 -2.90 5.29
C ALA A 122 9.03 -3.41 6.45
N LEU A 123 9.03 -4.72 6.71
CA LEU A 123 8.34 -5.32 7.86
C LEU A 123 8.97 -4.85 9.18
N ARG A 124 10.30 -4.78 9.26
CA ARG A 124 11.00 -4.29 10.45
C ARG A 124 10.71 -2.81 10.74
N ALA A 125 10.57 -1.97 9.71
CA ALA A 125 10.21 -0.56 9.87
C ALA A 125 8.78 -0.34 10.40
N SER A 126 7.89 -1.31 10.18
CA SER A 126 6.46 -1.22 10.52
C SER A 126 6.01 -2.11 11.68
N CYS A 127 6.88 -3.00 12.17
CA CYS A 127 6.51 -4.06 13.10
C CYS A 127 5.98 -3.61 14.46
N VAL A 128 6.18 -2.35 14.87
CA VAL A 128 5.60 -1.79 16.12
C VAL A 128 4.11 -1.45 16.03
N ARG A 129 3.57 -1.29 14.82
CA ARG A 129 2.20 -0.80 14.57
C ARG A 129 1.32 -1.76 13.78
N LEU A 130 1.94 -2.63 12.98
CA LEU A 130 1.23 -3.53 12.09
C LEU A 130 0.43 -4.56 12.89
N LYS A 131 -0.89 -4.62 12.66
CA LYS A 131 -1.81 -5.57 13.29
C LYS A 131 -2.08 -6.78 12.40
N LYS A 132 -2.00 -6.60 11.08
CA LYS A 132 -2.23 -7.65 10.10
C LYS A 132 -1.36 -7.42 8.88
N VAL A 133 -0.82 -8.51 8.34
CA VAL A 133 -0.12 -8.48 7.06
C VAL A 133 -0.46 -9.72 6.26
N LYS A 134 -0.74 -9.54 4.97
CA LYS A 134 -0.92 -10.63 4.01
C LYS A 134 0.30 -10.70 3.09
N LEU A 135 0.93 -11.86 3.04
CA LEU A 135 2.14 -12.15 2.27
C LEU A 135 1.91 -13.42 1.44
N ILE A 136 2.66 -13.59 0.35
CA ILE A 136 2.67 -14.85 -0.40
C ILE A 136 3.30 -15.97 0.45
N ALA A 137 2.76 -17.18 0.39
CA ALA A 137 3.18 -18.31 1.21
C ALA A 137 4.65 -18.69 1.02
N SER A 138 5.21 -18.50 -0.18
CA SER A 138 6.62 -18.76 -0.47
C SER A 138 7.57 -17.88 0.34
N LEU A 139 7.19 -16.64 0.70
CA LEU A 139 8.01 -15.77 1.55
C LEU A 139 8.21 -16.33 2.96
N ARG A 140 7.31 -17.19 3.44
CA ARG A 140 7.44 -17.84 4.74
C ARG A 140 8.75 -18.61 4.90
N LEU A 141 9.26 -19.17 3.81
CA LEU A 141 10.50 -19.95 3.79
C LEU A 141 11.76 -19.07 3.68
N HIS A 142 11.60 -17.82 3.25
CA HIS A 142 12.71 -16.94 2.93
C HIS A 142 12.91 -15.82 3.97
N LEU A 143 11.84 -15.42 4.66
CA LEU A 143 11.94 -14.43 5.74
C LEU A 143 12.67 -15.01 6.95
N THR A 144 13.52 -14.19 7.56
CA THR A 144 14.22 -14.56 8.80
C THR A 144 13.23 -14.95 9.90
N PRO A 145 13.52 -16.00 10.69
CA PRO A 145 12.67 -16.38 11.82
C PRO A 145 12.49 -15.23 12.83
N ASP A 146 13.49 -14.35 12.97
CA ASP A 146 13.46 -13.17 13.84
C ASP A 146 12.32 -12.20 13.49
N ILE A 147 12.17 -11.83 12.21
CA ILE A 147 11.13 -10.87 11.83
C ILE A 147 9.73 -11.45 12.03
N VAL A 148 9.53 -12.73 11.71
CA VAL A 148 8.26 -13.44 11.90
C VAL A 148 7.91 -13.53 13.39
N LYS A 149 8.88 -13.88 14.25
CA LYS A 149 8.69 -13.92 15.70
C LYS A 149 8.39 -12.53 16.25
N THR A 150 9.11 -11.51 15.83
CA THR A 150 8.93 -10.11 16.26
C THR A 150 7.52 -9.62 15.93
N LEU A 151 7.04 -9.83 14.71
CA LEU A 151 5.69 -9.46 14.29
C LEU A 151 4.63 -10.17 15.17
N LYS A 152 4.76 -11.48 15.37
CA LYS A 152 3.82 -12.25 16.19
C LYS A 152 3.83 -11.82 17.66
N ALA A 153 5.01 -11.58 18.24
CA ALA A 153 5.16 -11.12 19.62
C ALA A 153 4.48 -9.77 19.85
N ARG A 154 4.38 -8.94 18.80
CA ARG A 154 3.65 -7.66 18.81
C ARG A 154 2.17 -7.78 18.44
N GLY A 155 1.65 -9.00 18.35
CA GLY A 155 0.24 -9.27 18.06
C GLY A 155 -0.13 -9.14 16.57
N CYS A 156 0.85 -9.00 15.67
CA CYS A 156 0.57 -8.94 14.23
C CYS A 156 0.12 -10.32 13.72
N ARG A 157 -1.03 -10.34 13.05
CA ARG A 157 -1.58 -11.53 12.39
C ARG A 157 -1.03 -11.63 10.97
N ILE A 158 -0.08 -12.54 10.77
CA ILE A 158 0.47 -12.85 9.45
C ILE A 158 -0.45 -13.86 8.74
N ARG A 159 -0.96 -13.50 7.56
CA ARG A 159 -1.68 -14.40 6.66
C ARG A 159 -0.80 -14.74 5.46
N TRP A 160 -0.71 -16.02 5.16
CA TRP A 160 0.00 -16.55 4.00
C TRP A 160 -1.03 -16.92 2.93
N ASP A 161 -0.86 -16.41 1.72
CA ASP A 161 -1.67 -16.71 0.52
C ASP A 161 -0.94 -17.73 -0.35
#